data_AF-A0A950M9P1-F1
#
_entry.id   AF-A0A950M9P1-F1
#
_cell.length_a   1.000
_cell.length_b   1.000
_cell.length_c   1.000
_cell.angle_alpha   90.00
_cell.angle_beta   90.00
_cell.angle_gamma   90.00
#
_symmetry.space_group_name_H-M   'P 1'
#
loop_
_entity.id
_entity.type
_entity.pdbx_description
1 polymer ?
#
loop_
_entity_poly.entity_id
_entity_poly.type
_entity_poly.pdbx_seq_one_letter_code
_entity_poly.pdbx_strand_id
1 'polypeptide(L)' 'MQWTWVGGVAGADSEGVYSSLGVTSSYNTPGARAWSVAWSAGGAFWLFGGGGFDGAGQLGNLNDLWKLRPAR' A
#
# COMPACT_ATOMS: atom_id res chain seq x y z
N MET A 1 19.04 -7.05 -13.80
CA MET A 1 17.95 -6.41 -13.03
C MET A 1 17.57 -7.38 -11.93
N GLN A 2 17.58 -6.94 -10.67
CA GLN A 2 17.21 -7.77 -9.52
C GLN A 2 16.03 -7.09 -8.85
N TRP A 3 14.93 -7.84 -8.70
CA TRP A 3 13.80 -7.38 -7.92
C TRP A 3 14.08 -7.66 -6.45
N THR A 4 13.83 -6.65 -5.61
CA THR A 4 13.90 -6.79 -4.15
C THR A 4 12.50 -6.60 -3.60
N TRP A 5 12.07 -7.52 -2.75
CA TRP A 5 10.84 -7.38 -1.99
C TRP A 5 11.02 -6.31 -0.92
N VAL A 6 10.14 -5.30 -0.91
CA VAL A 6 10.23 -4.16 0.03
C VAL A 6 9.27 -4.33 1.23
N GLY A 7 8.22 -5.13 1.08
CA GLY A 7 7.23 -5.39 2.13
C GLY A 7 5.85 -5.72 1.56
N GLY A 8 4.91 -6.02 2.46
CA GLY A 8 3.54 -6.44 2.12
C GLY A 8 3.30 -7.94 2.32
N VAL A 9 2.05 -8.35 2.14
CA VAL A 9 1.61 -9.74 2.23
C VAL A 9 1.79 -10.41 0.86
N ALA A 10 2.43 -11.58 0.83
CA ALA A 10 2.60 -12.38 -0.40
C ALA A 10 1.37 -13.27 -0.68
N GLY A 11 0.17 -12.70 -0.54
CA GLY A 11 -1.11 -13.39 -0.69
C GLY A 11 -2.02 -12.66 -1.67
N ALA A 12 -2.81 -13.41 -2.42
CA ALA A 12 -3.94 -12.82 -3.16
C ALA A 12 -5.00 -12.33 -2.17
N ASP A 13 -5.79 -11.34 -2.60
CA ASP A 13 -6.99 -10.88 -1.88
C ASP A 13 -6.75 -10.51 -0.41
N SER A 14 -5.52 -10.12 -0.07
CA SER A 14 -5.14 -9.78 1.30
C SER A 14 -5.70 -8.42 1.68
N GLU A 15 -6.35 -8.35 2.85
CA GLU A 15 -6.79 -7.09 3.45
C GLU A 15 -5.60 -6.19 3.78
N GLY A 16 -5.88 -4.89 3.87
CA GLY A 16 -4.88 -3.94 4.32
C GLY A 16 -4.74 -3.90 5.84
N VAL A 17 -3.57 -3.50 6.32
CA VAL A 17 -3.35 -3.23 7.76
C VAL A 17 -3.28 -1.72 7.96
N TYR A 18 -4.36 -1.13 8.49
CA TYR A 18 -4.52 0.32 8.58
C TYR A 18 -4.37 0.74 10.05
N SER A 19 -3.32 1.49 10.38
CA SER A 19 -3.23 2.17 11.67
C SER A 19 -3.92 3.54 11.63
N SER A 20 -3.80 4.28 12.72
CA SER A 20 -4.18 5.69 12.80
C SER A 20 -3.65 6.49 11.61
N LEU A 21 -4.53 7.26 10.95
CA LEU A 21 -4.19 8.11 9.82
C LEU A 21 -3.03 9.05 10.14
N GLY A 22 -2.07 9.17 9.23
CA GLY A 22 -0.89 10.04 9.39
C GLY A 22 0.22 9.46 10.26
N VAL A 23 0.01 8.31 10.91
CA VAL A 23 1.05 7.61 11.67
C VAL A 23 1.74 6.62 10.75
N THR A 24 3.05 6.79 10.56
CA THR A 24 3.87 5.84 9.81
C THR A 24 4.21 4.64 10.69
N SER A 25 3.93 3.43 10.20
CA SER A 25 4.28 2.17 10.86
C SER A 25 4.76 1.17 9.81
N SER A 26 5.77 0.36 10.15
CA SER A 26 6.22 -0.75 9.30
C SER A 26 5.20 -1.88 9.19
N TYR A 27 4.19 -1.90 10.07
CA TYR A 27 3.07 -2.85 10.00
C TYR A 27 1.97 -2.40 9.05
N ASN A 28 1.95 -1.12 8.65
CA ASN A 28 0.93 -0.63 7.74
C ASN A 28 1.18 -1.15 6.34
N THR A 29 0.18 -1.81 5.77
CA THR A 29 0.27 -2.37 4.42
C THR A 29 -1.00 -2.06 3.64
N PRO A 30 -0.89 -1.63 2.38
CA PRO A 30 -2.05 -1.53 1.52
C PRO A 30 -2.60 -2.94 1.27
N GLY A 31 -3.93 -3.08 1.24
CA GLY A 31 -4.54 -4.32 0.77
C GLY A 31 -4.27 -4.56 -0.71
N ALA A 32 -4.46 -5.82 -1.12
CA ALA A 32 -4.33 -6.27 -2.50
C ALA A 32 -5.18 -5.40 -3.41
N ARG A 33 -4.58 -4.84 -4.46
CA ARG A 33 -5.23 -3.85 -5.33
C ARG A 33 -4.68 -3.84 -6.75
N ALA A 34 -5.51 -3.38 -7.68
CA ALA A 34 -5.19 -3.10 -9.07
C ALA A 34 -5.65 -1.69 -9.47
N TRP A 35 -5.24 -1.22 -10.66
CA TRP A 35 -5.62 0.09 -11.23
C TRP A 35 -5.27 1.31 -10.37
N SER A 36 -4.32 1.15 -9.45
CA SER A 36 -3.80 2.24 -8.63
C SER A 36 -2.83 3.12 -9.41
N VAL A 37 -2.69 4.38 -8.99
CA VAL A 37 -1.69 5.30 -9.52
C VAL A 37 -0.49 5.30 -8.58
N ALA A 38 0.72 5.15 -9.14
CA ALA A 38 1.95 5.20 -8.37
C ALA A 38 2.93 6.24 -8.94
N TRP A 39 3.64 6.94 -8.07
CA TRP A 39 4.66 7.91 -8.46
C TRP A 39 5.78 8.02 -7.43
N SER A 40 6.90 8.61 -7.84
CA SER A 40 8.03 8.93 -6.96
C SER A 40 8.14 10.43 -6.79
N ALA A 41 8.12 10.91 -5.56
CA ALA A 41 8.30 12.33 -5.23
C ALA A 41 8.82 12.50 -3.80
N GLY A 42 9.71 13.48 -3.58
CA GLY A 42 10.19 13.83 -2.24
C GLY A 42 10.89 12.68 -1.49
N GLY A 43 11.62 11.83 -2.22
CA GLY A 43 12.34 10.69 -1.63
C GLY A 43 11.44 9.55 -1.14
N ALA A 44 10.20 9.46 -1.63
CA ALA A 44 9.28 8.38 -1.32
C ALA A 44 8.60 7.87 -2.59
N PHE A 45 8.15 6.62 -2.53
CA PHE A 45 7.17 6.07 -3.44
C PHE A 45 5.78 6.33 -2.88
N TRP A 46 4.88 6.73 -3.75
CA TRP A 46 3.50 7.05 -3.43
C TRP A 46 2.59 6.14 -4.23
N LEU A 47 1.46 5.80 -3.62
CA LEU A 47 0.44 4.96 -4.20
C LEU A 47 -0.92 5.53 -3.79
N PHE A 48 -1.78 5.77 -4.77
CA PHE A 48 -3.10 6.35 -4.55
C PHE A 48 -4.18 5.52 -5.22
N GLY A 49 -5.24 5.25 -4.45
CA GLY A 49 -6.47 4.60 -4.92
C GLY A 49 -6.27 3.21 -5.51
N GLY A 50 -7.09 2.90 -6.52
CA GLY A 50 -7.22 1.58 -7.16
C GLY A 50 -8.50 0.86 -6.74
N GLY A 51 -8.64 -0.39 -7.19
CA GLY A 51 -9.71 -1.31 -6.77
C GLY A 51 -9.11 -2.52 -6.06
N GLY A 52 -9.63 -2.88 -4.90
CA GLY A 52 -9.03 -3.91 -4.06
C GLY A 52 -9.67 -4.04 -2.68
N PHE A 53 -8.97 -4.70 -1.77
CA PHE A 53 -9.41 -4.93 -0.40
C PHE A 53 -8.96 -3.80 0.51
N ASP A 54 -9.89 -3.23 1.27
CA ASP A 54 -9.57 -2.22 2.28
C ASP A 54 -9.05 -2.85 3.60
N GLY A 55 -8.91 -2.02 4.64
CA GLY A 55 -8.45 -2.48 5.96
C GLY A 55 -9.47 -3.29 6.76
N ALA A 56 -10.70 -3.45 6.25
CA ALA A 56 -11.74 -4.30 6.81
C ALA A 56 -12.00 -5.54 5.93
N GLY A 57 -11.14 -5.79 4.93
CA GLY A 57 -11.29 -6.88 3.97
C GLY A 57 -12.45 -6.69 2.99
N GLN A 58 -12.94 -5.45 2.80
CA GLN A 58 -14.01 -5.16 1.86
C GLN A 58 -13.45 -4.86 0.47
N LEU A 59 -13.96 -5.57 -0.54
CA LEU A 59 -13.62 -5.32 -1.93
C LEU A 59 -14.35 -4.07 -2.43
N GLY A 60 -13.60 -3.11 -2.99
CA GLY A 60 -14.19 -1.90 -3.54
C GLY A 60 -13.17 -0.94 -4.16
N ASN A 61 -13.65 0.26 -4.51
CA ASN A 61 -12.79 1.35 -4.95
C ASN A 61 -12.14 2.00 -3.72
N LEU A 62 -10.83 2.17 -3.78
CA LEU A 62 -10.02 2.71 -2.71
C LEU A 62 -9.74 4.19 -2.98
N ASN A 63 -9.74 4.99 -1.93
CA ASN A 63 -9.42 6.43 -1.96
C ASN A 63 -8.40 6.79 -0.87
N ASP A 64 -7.48 5.85 -0.60
CA ASP A 64 -6.41 5.98 0.37
C ASP A 64 -5.09 6.41 -0.31
N LEU A 65 -4.27 7.13 0.45
CA LEU A 65 -2.94 7.56 0.02
C LEU A 65 -1.87 6.86 0.86
N TRP A 66 -0.98 6.16 0.18
CA TRP A 66 0.13 5.43 0.77
C TRP A 66 1.46 6.09 0.44
N LYS A 67 2.35 6.10 1.43
CA LYS A 67 3.72 6.58 1.32
C LYS A 67 4.68 5.48 1.76
N LEU A 68 5.50 4.99 0.83
CA LEU A 68 6.55 4.03 1.08
C LEU A 68 7.91 4.73 1.06
N ARG A 69 8.67 4.56 2.15
CA ARG A 69 10.07 4.96 2.24
C ARG A 69 10.93 3.70 2.28
N PRO A 70 11.76 3.41 1.27
CA PRO A 70 12.71 2.32 1.34
C PRO A 70 13.62 2.52 2.56
N ALA A 71 13.88 1.46 3.33
CA ALA A 71 14.98 1.48 4.28
C ALA A 71 16.29 1.63 3.48
N ARG A 72 17.15 2.56 3.90
CA ARG A 72 18.45 2.78 3.27
C ARG A 72 19.37 1.57 3.48
#